data_AF-A0A6M0HWE9-F1
#
_entry.id   AF-A0A6M0HWE9-F1
#
_cell.length_a   1.000
_cell.length_b   1.000
_cell.length_c   1.000
_cell.angle_alpha   90.00
_cell.angle_beta   90.00
_cell.angle_gamma   90.00
#
_symmetry.space_group_name_H-M   'P 1'
#
loop_
_entity.id
_entity.type
_entity.pdbx_description
1 polymer ?
#
loop_
_entity_poly.entity_id
_entity_poly.type
_entity_poly.pdbx_seq_one_letter_code
_entity_poly.pdbx_strand_id
1 'polypeptide(L)' 'MSTGWIEAVMQMNANIVAAETRFHGQVAHLVATAKRGQDTMQEEALLASYRNSLDLLRTIQTRLLQNTTVTP' A
#
# COMPACT_ATOMS: atom_id res chain seq x y z
N MET A 1 -13.70 -11.08 25.47
CA MET A 1 -13.39 -11.55 24.11
C MET A 1 -12.15 -10.82 23.66
N SER A 2 -11.16 -11.52 23.11
CA SER A 2 -9.91 -10.90 22.64
C SER A 2 -10.18 -10.10 21.37
N THR A 3 -10.06 -8.77 21.42
CA THR A 3 -10.23 -7.84 20.30
C THR A 3 -8.98 -7.72 19.42
N GLY A 4 -7.92 -8.48 19.70
CA GLY A 4 -6.63 -8.33 19.01
C GLY A 4 -6.71 -8.53 17.49
N TRP A 5 -7.67 -9.31 16.99
CA TRP A 5 -7.87 -9.46 15.55
C TRP A 5 -8.48 -8.21 14.90
N ILE A 6 -9.36 -7.48 15.60
CA ILE A 6 -9.93 -6.20 15.13
C ILE A 6 -8.83 -5.16 15.03
N GLU A 7 -7.99 -5.05 16.07
CA GLU A 7 -6.84 -4.13 16.10
C GLU A 7 -5.85 -4.44 14.97
N ALA A 8 -5.57 -5.72 14.72
CA ALA A 8 -4.71 -6.13 13.60
C ALA A 8 -5.30 -5.73 12.23
N VAL A 9 -6.61 -5.91 12.02
CA VAL A 9 -7.29 -5.49 10.79
C VAL A 9 -7.27 -3.96 10.65
N MET A 10 -7.56 -3.22 11.71
CA MET A 10 -7.51 -1.75 11.70
C MET A 10 -6.10 -1.24 11.38
N GLN A 11 -5.07 -1.80 12.01
CA GLN A 11 -3.68 -1.43 11.74
C GLN A 11 -3.28 -1.75 10.29
N MET A 12 -3.71 -2.90 9.76
CA MET A 12 -3.46 -3.24 8.36
C MET A 12 -4.13 -2.25 7.40
N ASN A 13 -5.38 -1.87 7.66
CA ASN A 13 -6.09 -0.88 6.86
C ASN A 13 -5.38 0.49 6.89
N ALA A 14 -4.92 0.93 8.06
CA ALA A 14 -4.16 2.16 8.19
C ALA A 14 -2.86 2.12 7.37
N ASN A 15 -2.15 0.99 7.38
CA ASN A 15 -0.94 0.80 6.59
C ASN A 15 -1.21 0.85 5.08
N ILE A 16 -2.32 0.26 4.62
CA ILE A 16 -2.75 0.32 3.21
C ILE A 16 -3.02 1.76 2.80
N VAL A 17 -3.82 2.51 3.58
CA VAL A 17 -4.14 3.92 3.29
C VAL A 17 -2.86 4.77 3.23
N ALA A 18 -1.92 4.56 4.15
CA ALA A 18 -0.64 5.27 4.14
C ALA A 18 0.19 4.94 2.89
N ALA A 19 0.21 3.68 2.46
CA ALA A 19 0.89 3.26 1.25
C ALA A 19 0.22 3.82 -0.02
N GLU A 20 -1.10 3.88 -0.08
CA GLU A 20 -1.85 4.46 -1.22
C GLU A 20 -1.58 5.96 -1.33
N THR A 21 -1.52 6.65 -0.20
CA THR A 21 -1.17 8.07 -0.14
C THR A 21 0.21 8.33 -0.72
N ARG A 22 1.21 7.51 -0.35
CA ARG A 22 2.58 7.61 -0.92
C ARG A 22 2.61 7.31 -2.40
N PHE A 23 1.89 6.27 -2.84
CA PHE A 23 1.79 5.90 -4.25
C PHE A 23 1.20 7.06 -5.08
N HIS A 24 0.08 7.64 -4.66
CA HIS A 24 -0.52 8.77 -5.37
C HIS A 24 0.36 10.02 -5.36
N GLY A 25 1.02 10.32 -4.24
CA GLY A 25 2.00 11.40 -4.16
C GLY A 25 3.15 11.20 -5.16
N GLN A 26 3.63 9.96 -5.30
CA GLN A 26 4.68 9.61 -6.25
C GLN A 26 4.22 9.70 -7.71
N VAL A 27 2.99 9.28 -8.03
CA VAL A 27 2.42 9.48 -9.37
C VAL A 27 2.38 10.96 -9.73
N ALA A 28 1.91 11.81 -8.81
CA ALA A 28 1.88 13.25 -9.03
C ALA A 28 3.28 13.84 -9.25
N HIS A 29 4.27 13.37 -8.49
CA HIS A 29 5.67 13.77 -8.64
C HIS A 29 6.25 13.35 -9.99
N LEU A 30 6.08 12.09 -10.38
CA LEU A 30 6.50 11.54 -11.67
C LEU A 30 5.93 12.36 -12.83
N VAL A 31 4.64 12.67 -12.81
CA VAL A 31 3.99 13.49 -13.85
C VAL A 31 4.58 14.90 -13.90
N ALA A 32 4.88 15.50 -12.76
CA ALA A 32 5.51 16.83 -12.72
C ALA A 32 6.94 16.80 -13.27
N THR A 33 7.73 15.77 -12.94
CA THR A 33 9.09 15.57 -13.45
C THR A 33 9.09 15.34 -14.97
N ALA A 34 8.20 14.48 -15.47
CA ALA A 34 8.02 14.25 -16.90
C ALA A 34 7.63 15.55 -17.66
N LYS A 35 6.72 16.36 -17.09
CA LYS A 35 6.32 17.64 -17.69
C LYS A 35 7.46 18.66 -17.79
N ARG A 36 8.46 18.56 -16.91
CA ARG A 36 9.68 19.39 -16.96
C ARG A 36 10.72 18.85 -17.95
N GLY A 37 10.44 17.73 -18.64
CA GLY A 37 11.38 17.08 -19.56
C GLY A 37 12.58 16.45 -18.86
N GLN A 38 12.45 16.16 -17.56
CA GLN A 38 13.51 15.53 -16.76
C GLN A 38 13.45 14.01 -16.90
N ASP A 39 14.59 13.34 -16.69
CA ASP A 39 14.66 11.89 -16.60
C ASP A 39 13.78 11.39 -15.44
N THR A 40 12.95 10.39 -15.74
CA THR A 40 11.97 9.81 -14.83
C THR A 40 12.35 8.43 -14.31
N MET A 41 13.47 7.84 -14.74
CA MET A 41 13.83 6.46 -14.40
C MET A 41 13.77 6.16 -12.89
N GLN A 42 14.32 7.06 -12.08
CA GLN A 42 14.32 6.89 -10.62
C GLN A 42 12.90 6.98 -10.04
N GLU A 43 12.08 7.90 -10.54
CA GLU A 43 10.72 8.10 -10.07
C GLU A 43 9.79 6.94 -10.45
N GLU A 44 10.02 6.35 -11.63
CA GLU A 44 9.33 5.14 -12.10
C GLU A 44 9.72 3.92 -11.27
N ALA A 45 11.01 3.75 -10.96
CA ALA A 45 11.49 2.68 -10.10
C ALA A 45 10.90 2.79 -8.67
N LEU A 46 10.83 4.01 -8.13
CA LEU A 46 10.20 4.25 -6.83
C LEU A 46 8.70 3.95 -6.87
N LEU A 47 8.00 4.36 -7.94
CA LEU A 47 6.58 4.07 -8.13
C LEU A 47 6.30 2.56 -8.18
N ALA A 48 7.14 1.79 -8.89
CA ALA A 48 7.05 0.33 -8.94
C ALA A 48 7.25 -0.30 -7.55
N SER A 49 8.19 0.21 -6.75
CA SER A 49 8.41 -0.24 -5.37
C SER A 49 7.19 0.01 -4.47
N TYR A 50 6.55 1.17 -4.61
CA TYR A 50 5.31 1.48 -3.87
C TYR A 50 4.15 0.59 -4.29
N ARG A 51 4.02 0.28 -5.59
CA ARG A 51 3.03 -0.68 -6.09
C ARG A 51 3.23 -2.07 -5.46
N ASN A 52 4.46 -2.57 -5.46
CA ASN A 52 4.78 -3.87 -4.86
C ASN A 52 4.44 -3.91 -3.36
N SER A 53 4.70 -2.82 -2.65
CA SER A 53 4.36 -2.70 -1.22
C SER A 53 2.85 -2.75 -0.99
N LEU A 54 2.07 -2.07 -1.84
CA LEU A 54 0.61 -2.11 -1.78
C LEU A 54 0.05 -3.51 -2.04
N ASP A 55 0.57 -4.19 -3.06
CA ASP A 55 0.14 -5.54 -3.42
C ASP A 55 0.44 -6.54 -2.29
N LEU A 56 1.60 -6.40 -1.63
CA LEU A 56 1.96 -7.20 -0.46
C LEU A 56 0.99 -6.96 0.71
N LEU A 57 0.70 -5.69 1.04
CA LEU A 57 -0.21 -5.35 2.13
C LEU A 57 -1.63 -5.88 1.88
N ARG A 58 -2.14 -5.76 0.65
CA ARG A 58 -3.45 -6.31 0.26
C ARG A 58 -3.49 -7.84 0.32
N THR A 59 -2.39 -8.49 -0.03
CA THR A 59 -2.24 -9.95 0.12
C THR A 59 -2.29 -10.36 1.59
N ILE A 60 -1.57 -9.65 2.46
CA ILE A 60 -1.57 -9.93 3.90
C ILE A 60 -2.96 -9.67 4.50
N GLN A 61 -3.62 -8.57 4.12
CA GLN A 61 -4.98 -8.26 4.54
C GLN A 61 -5.96 -9.38 4.16
N THR A 62 -5.90 -9.86 2.92
CA THR A 62 -6.73 -10.98 2.45
C THR A 62 -6.53 -12.22 3.32
N ARG A 63 -5.27 -12.58 3.62
CA ARG A 63 -4.95 -13.72 4.49
C ARG A 63 -5.42 -13.52 5.92
N LEU A 64 -5.27 -12.31 6.46
CA LEU A 64 -5.73 -11.96 7.81
C LEU A 64 -7.25 -12.16 7.91
N LEU A 65 -7.99 -11.64 6.94
CA LEU A 65 -9.45 -11.76 6.90
C LEU A 65 -9.89 -13.24 6.77
N GLN A 66 -9.26 -14.00 5.88
CA GLN A 66 -9.51 -15.44 5.73
C GLN A 66 -9.30 -16.20 7.05
N ASN A 67 -8.20 -15.94 7.75
CA ASN A 67 -7.90 -16.59 9.02
C ASN A 67 -8.87 -16.19 10.14
N THR A 68 -9.39 -14.95 10.12
CA THR A 68 -10.41 -14.51 11.09
C THR A 68 -11.81 -15.07 10.82
N THR A 69 -12.14 -15.39 9.56
CA THR A 69 -13.45 -15.98 9.21
C THR A 69 -13.54 -17.49 9.41
N VAL A 70 -12.41 -18.17 9.63
CA VAL A 70 -12.33 -19.65 9.74
C VAL A 70 -12.30 -20.13 11.20
N THR A 71 -12.26 -19.22 12.19
CA THR A 71 -12.32 -19.58 13.61
C THR A 71 -13.78 -19.57 14.11
N PRO A 72 -14.40 -20.73 14.39
CA PRO A 72 -15.71 -20.81 15.06
C PRO A 72 -15.64 -20.40 16.55
#